data_AF-A0A929AKB3-F1
#
_entry.id   AF-A0A929AKB3-F1
#
_cell.length_a   1.000
_cell.length_b   1.000
_cell.length_c   1.000
_cell.angle_alpha   90.00
_cell.angle_beta   90.00
_cell.angle_gamma   90.00
#
_symmetry.space_group_name_H-M   'P 1'
#
loop_
_entity.id
_entity.type
_entity.pdbx_description
1 polymer ?
#
loop_
_entity_poly.entity_id
_entity_poly.type
_entity_poly.pdbx_seq_one_letter_code
_entity_poly.pdbx_strand_id
1 'polypeptide(L)'
;MIEQAAYNAFSCEEKFMESPTLILIPVFNDWKALGILLRHLDRYLQDKNIKAEVLAVDDASSISHQECLTKLELKAIKRVKILELRRNIGHQRAITIGLAYIEENLACQAVVVMDGDGEDAPGDVLRLIDKCQEYGYKKVIFAQRTKRSETWQFKLFYLLYKCLYKLLTGQNIRIGNFSIIPQKILSRLVVVSEIWNHYAVGVLKAKVPCVEIACRRSVRLAGHPKMNFVSLVTHGLSAISVYGDVVGVRLLVASCLLILLTIIALLVIVTIRVITTLAIPGWTSYLVALFLIIIIQFIMLSIFFIFTILSGRNSSSFIPKRDYHYFVLGVQQVFPQL
;
A
#
# COMPACT_ATOMS: atom_id res chain seq x y z
N MET A 1 -5.43 -41.86 14.66
CA MET A 1 -5.86 -40.43 14.71
C MET A 1 -4.73 -39.47 14.33
N ILE A 2 -3.49 -39.66 14.81
CA ILE A 2 -2.31 -38.86 14.41
C ILE A 2 -1.87 -39.13 12.96
N GLU A 3 -1.85 -40.40 12.51
CA GLU A 3 -1.53 -40.75 11.11
C GLU A 3 -2.57 -40.23 10.11
N GLN A 4 -3.86 -40.25 10.45
CA GLN A 4 -4.91 -39.69 9.61
C GLN A 4 -4.78 -38.16 9.46
N ALA A 5 -4.39 -37.47 10.54
CA ALA A 5 -4.14 -36.02 10.51
C ALA A 5 -2.87 -35.69 9.70
N ALA A 6 -1.81 -36.51 9.80
CA ALA A 6 -0.59 -36.36 9.01
C ALA A 6 -0.83 -36.65 7.52
N TYR A 7 -1.60 -37.69 7.19
CA TYR A 7 -2.00 -38.00 5.81
C TYR A 7 -2.91 -36.91 5.20
N ASN A 8 -3.85 -36.37 5.99
CA ASN A 8 -4.69 -35.25 5.57
C ASN A 8 -3.89 -33.95 5.41
N ALA A 9 -2.89 -33.71 6.25
CA ALA A 9 -1.99 -32.56 6.10
C ALA A 9 -1.10 -32.69 4.86
N PHE A 10 -0.56 -33.88 4.59
CA PHE A 10 0.27 -34.18 3.44
C PHE A 10 -0.50 -34.10 2.12
N SER A 11 -1.70 -34.69 2.04
CA SER A 11 -2.58 -34.59 0.85
C SER A 11 -3.12 -33.18 0.62
N CYS A 12 -3.28 -32.37 1.67
CA CYS A 12 -3.62 -30.95 1.55
C CYS A 12 -2.42 -30.13 1.04
N GLU A 13 -1.18 -30.46 1.45
CA GLU A 13 0.03 -29.83 0.90
C GLU A 13 0.30 -30.19 -0.57
N GLU A 14 0.01 -31.43 -1.00
CA GLU A 14 0.09 -31.81 -2.42
C GLU A 14 -0.98 -31.11 -3.28
N LYS A 15 -2.25 -31.07 -2.85
CA LYS A 15 -3.31 -30.28 -3.53
C LYS A 15 -3.00 -28.78 -3.58
N PHE A 16 -2.30 -28.27 -2.57
CA PHE A 16 -1.88 -26.87 -2.50
C PHE A 16 -0.78 -26.55 -3.53
N MET A 17 0.08 -27.52 -3.85
CA MET A 17 1.13 -27.39 -4.89
C MET A 17 0.57 -27.41 -6.32
N GLU A 18 -0.62 -27.97 -6.53
CA GLU A 18 -1.32 -27.95 -7.83
C GLU A 18 -2.26 -26.75 -8.03
N SER A 19 -2.47 -25.94 -6.98
CA SER A 19 -3.38 -24.79 -7.03
C SER A 19 -2.79 -23.67 -7.90
N PRO A 20 -3.58 -23.04 -8.79
CA PRO A 20 -3.06 -22.03 -9.71
C PRO A 20 -2.57 -20.79 -8.97
N THR A 21 -1.62 -20.08 -9.60
CA THR A 21 -1.26 -18.72 -9.15
C THR A 21 -2.38 -17.78 -9.53
N LEU A 22 -2.81 -16.94 -8.60
CA LEU A 22 -3.86 -15.96 -8.85
C LEU A 22 -3.27 -14.57 -9.03
N ILE A 23 -3.68 -13.85 -10.07
CA ILE A 23 -3.22 -12.49 -10.36
C ILE A 23 -4.36 -11.52 -10.04
N LEU A 24 -4.14 -10.67 -9.05
CA LEU A 24 -5.04 -9.62 -8.63
C LEU A 24 -4.67 -8.30 -9.31
N ILE A 25 -5.63 -7.70 -10.02
CA ILE A 25 -5.43 -6.46 -10.78
C ILE A 25 -6.53 -5.45 -10.44
N PRO A 26 -6.24 -4.35 -9.72
CA PRO A 26 -7.21 -3.27 -9.54
C PRO A 26 -7.38 -2.47 -10.85
N VAL A 27 -8.62 -2.13 -11.19
CA VAL A 27 -8.97 -1.45 -12.45
C VAL A 27 -9.96 -0.33 -12.15
N PHE A 28 -9.72 0.84 -12.74
CA PHE A 28 -10.69 1.92 -12.80
C PHE A 28 -10.58 2.56 -14.18
N ASN A 29 -11.58 2.43 -15.05
CA ASN A 29 -11.61 2.99 -16.40
C ASN A 29 -10.41 2.61 -17.31
N ASP A 30 -9.74 1.48 -17.07
CA ASP A 30 -8.53 1.05 -17.82
C ASP A 30 -8.73 -0.29 -18.54
N TRP A 31 -9.97 -0.61 -18.95
CA TRP A 31 -10.31 -1.89 -19.58
C TRP A 31 -9.51 -2.22 -20.84
N LYS A 32 -9.20 -1.22 -21.67
CA LYS A 32 -8.37 -1.39 -22.87
C LYS A 32 -6.94 -1.83 -22.51
N ALA A 33 -6.36 -1.21 -21.48
CA ALA A 33 -5.02 -1.57 -21.00
C ALA A 33 -5.03 -2.99 -20.42
N LEU A 34 -6.05 -3.33 -19.62
CA LEU A 34 -6.23 -4.67 -19.07
C LEU A 34 -6.32 -5.74 -20.17
N GLY A 35 -7.12 -5.52 -21.22
CA GLY A 35 -7.25 -6.49 -22.31
C GLY A 35 -5.93 -6.75 -23.07
N ILE A 36 -5.09 -5.71 -23.25
CA ILE A 36 -3.73 -5.88 -23.81
C ILE A 36 -2.82 -6.62 -22.82
N LEU A 37 -2.88 -6.24 -21.55
CA LEU A 37 -2.08 -6.83 -20.48
C LEU A 37 -2.35 -8.33 -20.32
N LEU A 38 -3.62 -8.76 -20.34
CA LEU A 38 -4.01 -10.17 -20.25
C LEU A 38 -3.39 -11.01 -21.38
N ARG A 39 -3.41 -10.50 -22.62
CA ARG A 39 -2.76 -11.19 -23.76
C ARG A 39 -1.24 -11.25 -23.62
N HIS A 40 -0.62 -10.24 -23.02
CA HIS A 40 0.82 -10.28 -22.75
C HIS A 40 1.13 -11.29 -21.65
N LEU A 41 0.42 -11.24 -20.52
CA LEU A 41 0.55 -12.19 -19.42
C LEU A 41 0.37 -13.63 -19.90
N ASP A 42 -0.66 -13.90 -20.68
CA ASP A 42 -0.95 -15.24 -21.20
C ASP A 42 0.22 -15.81 -22.00
N ARG A 43 0.84 -15.01 -22.88
CA ARG A 43 2.04 -15.45 -23.63
C ARG A 43 3.20 -15.80 -22.71
N TYR A 44 3.55 -14.92 -21.77
CA TYR A 44 4.65 -15.17 -20.84
C TYR A 44 4.41 -16.41 -19.96
N LEU A 45 3.17 -16.59 -19.48
CA LEU A 45 2.79 -17.76 -18.69
C LEU A 45 2.80 -19.03 -19.54
N GLN A 46 2.36 -18.96 -20.79
CA GLN A 46 2.37 -20.07 -21.74
C GLN A 46 3.80 -20.55 -22.01
N ASP A 47 4.75 -19.63 -22.23
CA ASP A 47 6.16 -19.94 -22.48
C ASP A 47 6.81 -20.72 -21.33
N LYS A 48 6.29 -20.57 -20.10
CA LYS A 48 6.75 -21.28 -18.90
C LYS A 48 5.82 -22.43 -18.47
N ASN A 49 4.78 -22.72 -19.25
CA ASN A 49 3.75 -23.70 -18.91
C ASN A 49 3.11 -23.48 -17.52
N ILE A 50 3.00 -22.23 -17.10
CA ILE A 50 2.37 -21.84 -15.82
C ILE A 50 0.89 -21.58 -16.06
N LYS A 51 0.02 -22.19 -15.26
CA LYS A 51 -1.42 -21.90 -15.27
C LYS A 51 -1.75 -20.86 -14.22
N ALA A 52 -2.55 -19.88 -14.58
CA ALA A 52 -2.98 -18.81 -13.68
C ALA A 52 -4.48 -18.52 -13.79
N GLU A 53 -5.02 -17.90 -12.74
CA GLU A 53 -6.33 -17.24 -12.76
C GLU A 53 -6.14 -15.74 -12.53
N VAL A 54 -7.05 -14.92 -13.06
CA VAL A 54 -7.03 -13.47 -12.85
C VAL A 54 -8.30 -13.03 -12.16
N LEU A 55 -8.14 -12.21 -11.12
CA LEU A 55 -9.20 -11.42 -10.52
C LEU A 55 -8.93 -9.94 -10.80
N ALA A 56 -9.72 -9.34 -11.69
CA ALA A 56 -9.76 -7.91 -11.86
C ALA A 56 -10.72 -7.32 -10.81
N VAL A 57 -10.31 -6.31 -10.05
CA VAL A 57 -11.19 -5.60 -9.11
C VAL A 57 -11.60 -4.28 -9.75
N ASP A 58 -12.86 -4.16 -10.12
CA ASP A 58 -13.40 -2.93 -10.69
C ASP A 58 -13.75 -1.92 -9.58
N ASP A 59 -12.97 -0.85 -9.48
CA ASP A 59 -13.17 0.26 -8.54
C ASP A 59 -14.28 1.23 -9.02
N ALA A 60 -15.42 0.65 -9.38
CA ALA A 60 -16.61 1.29 -9.94
C ALA A 60 -16.31 2.12 -11.20
N SER A 61 -15.80 1.47 -12.25
CA SER A 61 -15.58 2.10 -13.54
C SER A 61 -16.86 2.68 -14.13
N SER A 62 -16.75 3.83 -14.78
CA SER A 62 -17.85 4.50 -15.49
C SER A 62 -18.01 4.05 -16.94
N ILE A 63 -17.10 3.20 -17.42
CA ILE A 63 -17.10 2.65 -18.78
C ILE A 63 -17.25 1.12 -18.73
N SER A 64 -17.92 0.55 -19.73
CA SER A 64 -18.13 -0.89 -19.84
C SER A 64 -16.83 -1.64 -20.17
N HIS A 65 -16.64 -2.81 -19.56
CA HIS A 65 -15.54 -3.72 -19.86
C HIS A 65 -15.81 -4.63 -21.06
N GLN A 66 -17.07 -4.74 -21.51
CA GLN A 66 -17.52 -5.73 -22.50
C GLN A 66 -16.74 -5.60 -23.82
N GLU A 67 -16.62 -4.40 -24.38
CA GLU A 67 -15.90 -4.19 -25.64
C GLU A 67 -14.43 -4.63 -25.58
N CYS A 68 -13.81 -4.54 -24.41
CA CYS A 68 -12.40 -4.84 -24.22
C CYS A 68 -12.11 -6.32 -23.88
N LEU A 69 -13.07 -7.04 -23.29
CA LEU A 69 -12.86 -8.37 -22.71
C LEU A 69 -13.70 -9.50 -23.35
N THR A 70 -14.70 -9.19 -24.18
CA THR A 70 -15.60 -10.18 -24.83
C THR A 70 -14.95 -11.00 -25.94
N LYS A 71 -13.65 -10.87 -26.22
CA LYS A 71 -12.93 -11.69 -27.22
C LYS A 71 -11.55 -12.11 -26.74
N LEU A 72 -11.44 -12.44 -25.45
CA LEU A 72 -10.21 -12.96 -24.89
C LEU A 72 -10.04 -14.42 -25.31
N GLU A 73 -8.97 -14.70 -26.05
CA GLU A 73 -8.50 -16.05 -26.33
C GLU A 73 -7.21 -16.28 -25.55
N LEU A 74 -7.34 -16.92 -24.39
CA LEU A 74 -6.23 -17.14 -23.45
C LEU A 74 -5.99 -18.64 -23.29
N LYS A 75 -4.73 -19.05 -23.27
CA LYS A 75 -4.32 -20.45 -23.18
C LYS A 75 -3.81 -20.82 -21.79
N ALA A 76 -2.95 -19.98 -21.22
CA ALA A 76 -2.33 -20.20 -19.92
C ALA A 76 -3.20 -19.66 -18.77
N ILE A 77 -3.84 -18.52 -18.98
CA ILE A 77 -4.85 -17.96 -18.06
C ILE A 77 -6.13 -18.76 -18.21
N LYS A 78 -6.54 -19.47 -17.17
CA LYS A 78 -7.69 -20.39 -17.21
C LYS A 78 -9.01 -19.72 -16.88
N ARG A 79 -8.96 -18.63 -16.12
CA ARG A 79 -10.15 -17.90 -15.73
C ARG A 79 -9.84 -16.42 -15.53
N VAL A 80 -10.78 -15.56 -15.94
CA VAL A 80 -10.78 -14.14 -15.60
C VAL A 80 -12.12 -13.81 -14.95
N LYS A 81 -12.08 -13.35 -13.70
CA LYS A 81 -13.23 -12.83 -12.96
C LYS A 81 -13.08 -11.33 -12.75
N ILE A 82 -14.20 -10.62 -12.73
CA ILE A 82 -14.31 -9.22 -12.33
C ILE A 82 -15.06 -9.17 -11.00
N LEU A 83 -14.43 -8.62 -9.97
CA LEU A 83 -15.04 -8.28 -8.69
C LEU A 83 -15.46 -6.81 -8.75
N GLU A 84 -16.76 -6.56 -8.83
CA GLU A 84 -17.31 -5.21 -8.96
C GLU A 84 -17.47 -4.57 -7.59
N LEU A 85 -16.94 -3.35 -7.42
CA LEU A 85 -17.13 -2.57 -6.21
C LEU A 85 -18.33 -1.63 -6.33
N ARG A 86 -19.06 -1.42 -5.23
CA ARG A 86 -20.27 -0.58 -5.18
C ARG A 86 -20.02 0.90 -5.43
N ARG A 87 -18.78 1.37 -5.22
CA ARG A 87 -18.37 2.76 -5.40
C ARG A 87 -16.86 2.84 -5.59
N ASN A 88 -16.41 3.94 -6.18
CA ASN A 88 -14.99 4.24 -6.22
C ASN A 88 -14.48 4.52 -4.80
N ILE A 89 -13.49 3.74 -4.37
CA ILE A 89 -12.82 3.83 -3.08
C ILE A 89 -11.32 4.08 -3.22
N GLY A 90 -10.76 3.87 -4.41
CA GLY A 90 -9.37 4.10 -4.72
C GLY A 90 -8.54 2.81 -4.76
N HIS A 91 -7.45 2.89 -5.52
CA HIS A 91 -6.58 1.78 -5.91
C HIS A 91 -6.09 0.90 -4.73
N GLN A 92 -5.58 1.48 -3.64
CA GLN A 92 -5.04 0.73 -2.49
C GLN A 92 -6.13 -0.11 -1.78
N ARG A 93 -7.35 0.43 -1.71
CA ARG A 93 -8.49 -0.24 -1.08
C ARG A 93 -9.08 -1.32 -1.98
N ALA A 94 -9.10 -1.09 -3.29
CA ALA A 94 -9.48 -2.11 -4.27
C ALA A 94 -8.56 -3.35 -4.19
N ILE A 95 -7.24 -3.15 -4.07
CA ILE A 95 -6.29 -4.26 -3.80
C ILE A 95 -6.67 -4.98 -2.51
N THR A 96 -6.90 -4.23 -1.43
CA THR A 96 -7.22 -4.80 -0.11
C THR A 96 -8.49 -5.65 -0.12
N ILE A 97 -9.56 -5.18 -0.77
CA ILE A 97 -10.80 -5.93 -0.93
C ILE A 97 -10.57 -7.17 -1.78
N GLY A 98 -9.83 -7.05 -2.88
CA GLY A 98 -9.48 -8.18 -3.72
C GLY A 98 -8.74 -9.26 -2.94
N LEU A 99 -7.74 -8.88 -2.13
CA LEU A 99 -7.00 -9.81 -1.27
C LEU A 99 -7.90 -10.53 -0.26
N ALA A 100 -8.82 -9.80 0.40
CA ALA A 100 -9.79 -10.39 1.32
C ALA A 100 -10.75 -11.36 0.60
N TYR A 101 -11.29 -10.96 -0.55
CA TYR A 101 -12.16 -11.80 -1.37
C TYR A 101 -11.45 -13.08 -1.82
N ILE A 102 -10.19 -12.97 -2.27
CA ILE A 102 -9.38 -14.13 -2.69
C ILE A 102 -9.15 -15.09 -1.54
N GLU A 103 -8.75 -14.57 -0.37
CA GLU A 103 -8.47 -15.41 0.81
C GLU A 103 -9.67 -16.26 1.22
N GLU A 104 -10.88 -15.70 1.15
CA GLU A 104 -12.10 -16.38 1.55
C GLU A 104 -12.71 -17.26 0.46
N ASN A 105 -12.69 -16.81 -0.82
CA ASN A 105 -13.53 -17.40 -1.87
C ASN A 105 -12.75 -18.21 -2.93
N LEU A 106 -11.43 -18.09 -3.01
CA LEU A 106 -10.64 -18.68 -4.08
C LEU A 106 -9.47 -19.51 -3.53
N ALA A 107 -9.33 -20.74 -4.03
CA ALA A 107 -8.17 -21.56 -3.75
C ALA A 107 -7.00 -21.15 -4.65
N CYS A 108 -5.90 -20.70 -4.04
CA CYS A 108 -4.67 -20.39 -4.74
C CYS A 108 -3.45 -20.65 -3.86
N GLN A 109 -2.31 -20.89 -4.50
CA GLN A 109 -1.03 -21.11 -3.79
C GLN A 109 -0.38 -19.78 -3.39
N ALA A 110 -0.47 -18.79 -4.27
CA ALA A 110 0.00 -17.44 -4.08
C ALA A 110 -0.79 -16.44 -4.92
N VAL A 111 -0.80 -15.20 -4.48
CA VAL A 111 -1.46 -14.06 -5.15
C VAL A 111 -0.41 -13.09 -5.64
N VAL A 112 -0.35 -12.85 -6.94
CA VAL A 112 0.40 -11.75 -7.54
C VAL A 112 -0.50 -10.52 -7.55
N VAL A 113 -0.05 -9.42 -6.95
CA VAL A 113 -0.73 -8.11 -7.04
C VAL A 113 0.02 -7.28 -8.06
N MET A 114 -0.66 -6.77 -9.10
CA MET A 114 -0.01 -5.93 -10.13
C MET A 114 -0.95 -4.86 -10.70
N ASP A 115 -0.38 -3.77 -11.22
CA ASP A 115 -1.15 -2.68 -11.82
C ASP A 115 -1.67 -3.05 -13.23
N GLY A 116 -2.88 -2.62 -13.59
CA GLY A 116 -3.52 -2.94 -14.87
C GLY A 116 -3.10 -2.11 -16.09
N ASP A 117 -2.24 -1.09 -15.89
CA ASP A 117 -1.87 -0.12 -16.93
C ASP A 117 -0.62 -0.52 -17.74
N GLY A 118 0.06 -1.59 -17.31
CA GLY A 118 1.23 -2.17 -17.97
C GLY A 118 2.58 -1.58 -17.58
N GLU A 119 2.62 -0.68 -16.57
CA GLU A 119 3.89 -0.22 -16.02
C GLU A 119 4.66 -1.32 -15.27
N ASP A 120 3.95 -2.32 -14.75
CA ASP A 120 4.52 -3.56 -14.24
C ASP A 120 4.69 -4.55 -15.41
N ALA A 121 5.93 -4.98 -15.65
CA ALA A 121 6.23 -5.85 -16.77
C ALA A 121 5.63 -7.25 -16.57
N PRO A 122 4.87 -7.80 -17.54
CA PRO A 122 4.35 -9.17 -17.46
C PRO A 122 5.44 -10.23 -17.22
N GLY A 123 6.63 -10.06 -17.79
CA GLY A 123 7.76 -10.97 -17.56
C GLY A 123 8.30 -10.95 -16.11
N ASP A 124 8.11 -9.86 -15.37
CA ASP A 124 8.50 -9.79 -13.95
C ASP A 124 7.53 -10.60 -13.07
N VAL A 125 6.31 -10.92 -13.53
CA VAL A 125 5.40 -11.85 -12.83
C VAL A 125 6.05 -13.23 -12.71
N LEU A 126 6.67 -13.72 -13.78
CA LEU A 126 7.40 -15.00 -13.77
C LEU A 126 8.52 -14.98 -12.73
N ARG A 127 9.29 -13.88 -12.68
CA ARG A 127 10.40 -13.72 -11.72
C ARG A 127 9.91 -13.71 -10.28
N LEU A 128 8.75 -13.12 -10.01
CA LEU A 128 8.11 -13.16 -8.69
C LEU A 128 7.69 -14.59 -8.33
N ILE A 129 7.07 -15.33 -9.26
CA ILE A 129 6.67 -16.73 -9.05
C ILE A 129 7.90 -17.61 -8.76
N ASP A 130 8.93 -17.53 -9.60
CA ASP A 130 10.18 -18.30 -9.45
C ASP A 130 10.81 -18.05 -8.08
N LYS A 131 10.90 -16.78 -7.67
CA LYS A 131 11.46 -16.41 -6.36
C LYS A 131 10.57 -16.87 -5.20
N CYS A 132 9.25 -16.86 -5.37
CA CYS A 132 8.31 -17.35 -4.36
C CYS A 132 8.52 -18.85 -4.11
N GLN A 133 8.69 -19.61 -5.19
CA GLN A 133 9.03 -21.03 -5.16
C GLN A 133 10.40 -21.29 -4.53
N GLU A 134 11.43 -20.53 -4.91
CA GLU A 134 12.79 -20.62 -4.34
C GLU A 134 12.78 -20.42 -2.81
N TYR A 135 11.98 -19.47 -2.31
CA TYR A 135 11.80 -19.25 -0.87
C TYR A 135 10.77 -20.19 -0.21
N GLY A 136 10.23 -21.17 -0.95
CA GLY A 136 9.29 -22.17 -0.46
C GLY A 136 7.99 -21.57 0.07
N TYR A 137 7.49 -20.49 -0.55
CA TYR A 137 6.23 -19.83 -0.17
C TYR A 137 6.20 -19.27 1.27
N LYS A 138 7.37 -18.94 1.83
CA LYS A 138 7.52 -18.44 3.22
C LYS A 138 7.68 -16.92 3.32
N LYS A 139 7.77 -16.20 2.20
CA LYS A 139 8.04 -14.76 2.18
C LYS A 139 7.18 -14.05 1.14
N VAL A 140 6.75 -12.84 1.45
CA VAL A 140 6.20 -11.90 0.45
C VAL A 140 7.36 -11.34 -0.36
N ILE A 141 7.21 -11.25 -1.68
CA ILE A 141 8.25 -10.69 -2.54
C ILE A 141 7.70 -9.47 -3.23
N PHE A 142 8.39 -8.36 -3.08
CA PHE A 142 8.07 -7.09 -3.72
C PHE A 142 9.00 -6.79 -4.88
N ALA A 143 8.44 -6.24 -5.96
CA ALA A 143 9.20 -5.70 -7.05
C ALA A 143 9.67 -4.27 -6.74
N GLN A 144 10.97 -4.07 -6.69
CA GLN A 144 11.61 -2.77 -6.53
C GLN A 144 11.90 -2.16 -7.90
N ARG A 145 11.26 -1.02 -8.20
CA ARG A 145 11.44 -0.30 -9.46
C ARG A 145 12.81 0.38 -9.49
N THR A 146 13.67 0.01 -10.45
CA THR A 146 15.10 0.42 -10.46
C THR A 146 15.40 1.78 -11.08
N LYS A 147 14.63 2.27 -12.07
CA LYS A 147 14.87 3.58 -12.71
C LYS A 147 13.55 4.23 -13.14
N ARG A 148 13.46 5.55 -12.94
CA ARG A 148 12.39 6.39 -13.47
C ARG A 148 13.00 7.60 -14.18
N SER A 149 12.67 7.80 -15.45
CA SER A 149 12.99 9.02 -16.19
C SER A 149 11.97 10.09 -15.81
N GLU A 150 12.27 10.85 -14.77
CA GLU A 150 11.39 11.90 -14.26
C GLU A 150 11.98 13.29 -14.50
N THR A 151 11.10 14.28 -14.63
CA THR A 151 11.48 15.70 -14.64
C THR A 151 12.20 16.07 -13.35
N TRP A 152 13.09 17.07 -13.41
CA TRP A 152 13.86 17.51 -12.24
C TRP A 152 12.96 17.96 -11.07
N GLN A 153 11.87 18.66 -11.36
CA GLN A 153 10.89 19.09 -10.35
C GLN A 153 10.31 17.88 -9.59
N PHE A 154 9.93 16.83 -10.30
CA PHE A 154 9.41 15.62 -9.67
C PHE A 154 10.47 14.97 -8.77
N LYS A 155 11.72 14.89 -9.23
CA LYS A 155 12.84 14.35 -8.42
C LYS A 155 13.04 15.11 -7.12
N LEU A 156 12.93 16.45 -7.16
CA LEU A 156 13.04 17.31 -5.97
C LEU A 156 11.91 17.03 -4.98
N PHE A 157 10.65 17.09 -5.42
CA PHE A 157 9.51 16.80 -4.53
C PHE A 157 9.55 15.38 -3.98
N TYR A 158 9.99 14.40 -4.78
CA TYR A 158 10.14 13.02 -4.35
C TYR A 158 11.26 12.87 -3.30
N LEU A 159 12.37 13.61 -3.43
CA LEU A 159 13.43 13.65 -2.43
C LEU A 159 12.94 14.28 -1.12
N LEU A 160 12.23 15.41 -1.19
CA LEU A 160 11.63 16.06 -0.02
C LEU A 160 10.66 15.12 0.69
N TYR A 161 9.77 14.47 -0.07
CA TYR A 161 8.85 13.46 0.46
C TYR A 161 9.60 12.31 1.13
N LYS A 162 10.66 11.76 0.51
CA LYS A 162 11.48 10.70 1.13
C LYS A 162 12.12 11.14 2.43
N CYS A 163 12.64 12.35 2.48
CA CYS A 163 13.25 12.92 3.68
C CYS A 163 12.19 13.05 4.80
N LEU A 164 11.05 13.66 4.47
CA LEU A 164 9.93 13.82 5.40
C LEU A 164 9.40 12.47 5.90
N TYR A 165 9.19 11.51 5.00
CA TYR A 165 8.74 10.16 5.33
C TYR A 165 9.72 9.48 6.29
N LYS A 166 11.04 9.56 6.02
CA LYS A 166 12.05 8.96 6.90
C LYS A 166 12.13 9.66 8.25
N LEU A 167 12.03 10.99 8.28
CA LEU A 167 12.02 11.78 9.51
C LEU A 167 10.83 11.41 10.39
N LEU A 168 9.63 11.30 9.81
CA LEU A 168 8.39 11.04 10.55
C LEU A 168 8.18 9.57 10.89
N THR A 169 8.51 8.63 10.00
CA THR A 169 8.23 7.19 10.20
C THR A 169 9.44 6.38 10.64
N GLY A 170 10.65 6.86 10.35
CA GLY A 170 11.89 6.12 10.57
C GLY A 170 12.19 5.07 9.50
N GLN A 171 11.31 4.91 8.53
CA GLN A 171 11.40 3.87 7.51
C GLN A 171 11.85 4.45 6.18
N ASN A 172 12.41 3.60 5.31
CA ASN A 172 12.71 3.98 3.94
C ASN A 172 11.58 3.50 3.03
N ILE A 173 10.95 4.40 2.26
CA ILE A 173 9.97 3.99 1.25
C ILE A 173 10.68 3.52 -0.02
N ARG A 174 10.63 2.22 -0.28
CA ARG A 174 11.35 1.57 -1.40
C ARG A 174 10.48 0.64 -2.24
N ILE A 175 9.21 0.46 -1.86
CA ILE A 175 8.37 -0.63 -2.35
C ILE A 175 7.11 -0.08 -3.04
N GLY A 176 6.75 -0.68 -4.18
CA GLY A 176 5.49 -0.45 -4.88
C GLY A 176 4.46 -1.56 -4.61
N ASN A 177 3.30 -1.51 -5.27
CA ASN A 177 2.25 -2.50 -5.06
C ASN A 177 2.57 -3.86 -5.71
N PHE A 178 3.43 -3.86 -6.74
CA PHE A 178 3.76 -5.06 -7.49
C PHE A 178 4.48 -6.09 -6.63
N SER A 179 3.82 -7.22 -6.37
CA SER A 179 4.27 -8.21 -5.40
C SER A 179 3.64 -9.58 -5.59
N ILE A 180 4.19 -10.59 -4.92
CA ILE A 180 3.58 -11.91 -4.76
C ILE A 180 3.48 -12.27 -3.29
N ILE A 181 2.30 -12.75 -2.88
CA ILE A 181 1.94 -13.10 -1.51
C ILE A 181 1.57 -14.57 -1.45
N PRO A 182 2.33 -15.42 -0.73
CA PRO A 182 1.90 -16.79 -0.45
C PRO A 182 0.57 -16.84 0.32
N GLN A 183 -0.31 -17.81 0.02
CA GLN A 183 -1.62 -17.93 0.67
C GLN A 183 -1.54 -18.01 2.20
N LYS A 184 -0.54 -18.74 2.74
CA LYS A 184 -0.30 -18.84 4.19
C LYS A 184 -0.04 -17.46 4.82
N ILE A 185 0.62 -16.54 4.11
CA ILE A 185 0.84 -15.17 4.58
C ILE A 185 -0.39 -14.30 4.33
N LEU A 186 -1.10 -14.50 3.21
CA LEU A 186 -2.32 -13.77 2.88
C LEU A 186 -3.35 -13.83 4.01
N SER A 187 -3.58 -15.03 4.57
CA SER A 187 -4.50 -15.23 5.71
C SER A 187 -4.17 -14.37 6.94
N ARG A 188 -2.90 -14.00 7.13
CA ARG A 188 -2.43 -13.09 8.18
C ARG A 188 -2.55 -11.62 7.79
N LEU A 189 -2.44 -11.30 6.50
CA LEU A 189 -2.50 -9.93 6.01
C LEU A 189 -3.93 -9.39 5.95
N VAL A 190 -4.91 -10.22 5.62
CA VAL A 190 -6.33 -9.80 5.52
C VAL A 190 -6.93 -9.36 6.86
N VAL A 191 -6.25 -9.58 7.98
CA VAL A 191 -6.65 -9.07 9.30
C VAL A 191 -5.87 -7.81 9.73
N VAL A 192 -4.91 -7.35 8.92
CA VAL A 192 -4.13 -6.12 9.19
C VAL A 192 -4.91 -4.93 8.68
N SER A 193 -5.33 -4.02 9.56
CA SER A 193 -6.13 -2.85 9.17
C SER A 193 -5.38 -1.86 8.28
N GLU A 194 -4.06 -1.76 8.42
CA GLU A 194 -3.24 -0.75 7.78
C GLU A 194 -3.11 -0.91 6.26
N ILE A 195 -3.32 -2.12 5.73
CA ILE A 195 -3.28 -2.35 4.29
C ILE A 195 -4.40 -1.58 3.56
N TRP A 196 -5.49 -1.25 4.28
CA TRP A 196 -6.58 -0.41 3.77
C TRP A 196 -6.13 1.01 3.41
N ASN A 197 -5.22 1.59 4.21
CA ASN A 197 -4.72 2.93 3.96
C ASN A 197 -3.64 2.91 2.88
N HIS A 198 -2.73 1.93 2.95
CA HIS A 198 -1.71 1.73 1.95
C HIS A 198 -1.21 0.29 2.00
N TYR A 199 -1.48 -0.49 0.95
CA TYR A 199 -1.20 -1.91 0.86
C TYR A 199 0.28 -2.23 1.14
N ALA A 200 1.20 -1.75 0.30
CA ALA A 200 2.62 -2.12 0.42
C ALA A 200 3.23 -1.74 1.78
N VAL A 201 2.92 -0.54 2.28
CA VAL A 201 3.42 -0.07 3.59
C VAL A 201 2.76 -0.82 4.75
N GLY A 202 1.47 -1.14 4.64
CA GLY A 202 0.76 -1.96 5.61
C GLY A 202 1.33 -3.37 5.72
N VAL A 203 1.69 -4.00 4.59
CA VAL A 203 2.36 -5.32 4.58
C VAL A 203 3.72 -5.25 5.28
N LEU A 204 4.50 -4.20 5.07
CA LEU A 204 5.76 -4.00 5.79
C LEU A 204 5.53 -3.81 7.30
N LYS A 205 4.53 -3.01 7.68
CA LYS A 205 4.19 -2.79 9.10
C LYS A 205 3.69 -4.07 9.78
N ALA A 206 3.07 -4.99 9.04
CA ALA A 206 2.65 -6.30 9.54
C ALA A 206 3.81 -7.21 9.97
N LYS A 207 5.08 -6.84 9.64
CA LYS A 207 6.29 -7.59 9.99
C LYS A 207 6.27 -9.05 9.52
N VAL A 208 5.57 -9.32 8.42
CA VAL A 208 5.67 -10.61 7.74
C VAL A 208 7.03 -10.72 7.04
N PRO A 209 7.57 -11.92 6.82
CA PRO A 209 8.84 -12.07 6.10
C PRO A 209 8.71 -11.51 4.68
N CYS A 210 9.53 -10.50 4.33
CA CYS A 210 9.51 -9.84 3.03
C CYS A 210 10.90 -9.84 2.37
N VAL A 211 10.95 -9.91 1.04
CA VAL A 211 12.15 -9.74 0.22
C VAL A 211 11.84 -8.81 -0.95
N GLU A 212 12.84 -8.05 -1.40
CA GLU A 212 12.72 -7.18 -2.57
C GLU A 212 13.53 -7.77 -3.74
N ILE A 213 12.97 -7.70 -4.95
CA ILE A 213 13.68 -8.05 -6.20
C ILE A 213 13.69 -6.86 -7.15
N ALA A 214 14.81 -6.61 -7.82
CA ALA A 214 14.93 -5.51 -8.75
C ALA A 214 14.15 -5.80 -10.06
N CYS A 215 13.20 -4.93 -10.39
CA CYS A 215 12.38 -4.98 -11.60
C CYS A 215 12.48 -3.67 -12.38
N ARG A 216 12.38 -3.76 -13.71
CA ARG A 216 12.41 -2.57 -14.57
C ARG A 216 10.98 -2.12 -14.81
N ARG A 217 10.71 -0.82 -14.71
CA ARG A 217 9.40 -0.25 -15.03
C ARG A 217 9.20 -0.27 -16.54
N SER A 218 8.06 -0.80 -16.98
CA SER A 218 7.60 -0.79 -18.37
C SER A 218 6.85 0.49 -18.71
N VAL A 219 6.53 0.66 -20.00
CA VAL A 219 5.73 1.81 -20.49
C VAL A 219 4.25 1.46 -20.42
N ARG A 220 3.42 2.44 -20.07
CA ARG A 220 1.95 2.32 -20.04
C ARG A 220 1.42 1.85 -21.40
N LEU A 221 0.53 0.86 -21.41
CA LEU A 221 0.02 0.24 -22.63
C LEU A 221 -1.04 1.10 -23.33
N ALA A 222 -1.89 1.78 -22.55
CA ALA A 222 -2.95 2.65 -23.07
C ALA A 222 -3.42 3.68 -22.02
N GLY A 223 -4.09 4.73 -22.50
CA GLY A 223 -4.70 5.76 -21.67
C GLY A 223 -3.72 6.80 -21.13
N HIS A 224 -4.24 7.71 -20.31
CA HIS A 224 -3.49 8.78 -19.67
C HIS A 224 -3.32 8.50 -18.16
N PRO A 225 -2.28 9.06 -17.51
CA PRO A 225 -2.15 8.99 -16.06
C PRO A 225 -3.37 9.59 -15.36
N LYS A 226 -4.00 8.80 -14.47
CA LYS A 226 -5.19 9.23 -13.72
C LYS A 226 -4.87 9.97 -12.42
N MET A 227 -3.63 9.88 -11.96
CA MET A 227 -3.19 10.47 -10.69
C MET A 227 -2.80 11.93 -10.90
N ASN A 228 -3.63 12.86 -10.42
CA ASN A 228 -3.33 14.28 -10.36
C ASN A 228 -2.46 14.63 -9.11
N PHE A 229 -2.05 15.88 -8.96
CA PHE A 229 -1.21 16.32 -7.83
C PHE A 229 -1.85 16.06 -6.46
N VAL A 230 -3.14 16.36 -6.29
CA VAL A 230 -3.86 16.16 -5.02
C VAL A 230 -3.93 14.68 -4.64
N SER A 231 -4.24 13.81 -5.60
CA SER A 231 -4.26 12.35 -5.41
C SER A 231 -2.86 11.80 -5.09
N LEU A 232 -1.80 12.36 -5.69
CA LEU A 232 -0.43 11.98 -5.39
C LEU A 232 -0.04 12.36 -3.95
N VAL A 233 -0.36 13.57 -3.50
CA VAL A 233 -0.07 14.03 -2.13
C VAL A 233 -0.87 13.24 -1.11
N THR A 234 -2.17 13.05 -1.33
CA THR A 234 -3.03 12.24 -0.45
C THR A 234 -2.57 10.79 -0.38
N HIS A 235 -2.09 10.21 -1.49
CA HIS A 235 -1.48 8.88 -1.49
C HIS A 235 -0.21 8.82 -0.64
N GLY A 236 0.69 9.81 -0.75
CA GLY A 236 1.89 9.91 0.10
C GLY A 236 1.57 10.09 1.58
N LEU A 237 0.58 10.92 1.91
CA LEU A 237 0.10 11.07 3.30
C LEU A 237 -0.52 9.78 3.83
N SER A 238 -1.22 9.03 2.99
CA SER A 238 -1.79 7.72 3.35
C SER A 238 -0.70 6.72 3.71
N ALA A 239 0.45 6.74 3.03
CA ALA A 239 1.63 5.95 3.40
C ALA A 239 2.18 6.32 4.79
N ILE A 240 2.27 7.62 5.10
CA ILE A 240 2.72 8.11 6.42
C ILE A 240 1.74 7.69 7.52
N SER A 241 0.43 7.78 7.23
CA SER A 241 -0.63 7.46 8.19
C SER A 241 -0.59 6.01 8.71
N VAL A 242 -0.02 5.08 7.93
CA VAL A 242 0.20 3.69 8.35
C VAL A 242 1.04 3.62 9.62
N TYR A 243 2.02 4.51 9.79
CA TYR A 243 2.85 4.62 11.00
C TYR A 243 2.36 5.74 11.95
N GLY A 244 1.07 6.06 11.95
CA GLY A 244 0.51 7.18 12.70
C GLY A 244 0.85 7.16 14.20
N ASP A 245 0.99 5.99 14.81
CA ASP A 245 1.45 5.80 16.18
C ASP A 245 2.92 6.23 16.39
N VAL A 246 3.81 5.85 15.48
CA VAL A 246 5.24 6.23 15.52
C VAL A 246 5.41 7.72 15.22
N VAL A 247 4.70 8.22 14.21
CA VAL A 247 4.67 9.66 13.85
C VAL A 247 4.17 10.47 15.04
N GLY A 248 3.10 9.97 15.68
CA GLY A 248 2.64 10.24 17.03
C GLY A 248 3.71 10.64 18.02
N VAL A 249 4.44 9.62 18.43
CA VAL A 249 5.47 9.72 19.46
C VAL A 249 6.59 10.68 19.04
N ARG A 250 6.99 10.68 17.76
CA ARG A 250 8.07 11.57 17.29
C ARG A 250 7.68 13.04 17.31
N LEU A 251 6.46 13.38 16.90
CA LEU A 251 5.97 14.76 16.98
C LEU A 251 5.82 15.22 18.43
N LEU A 252 5.44 14.32 19.34
CA LEU A 252 5.42 14.61 20.77
C LEU A 252 6.83 14.92 21.30
N VAL A 253 7.82 14.08 20.99
CA VAL A 253 9.22 14.31 21.39
C VAL A 253 9.75 15.63 20.81
N ALA A 254 9.46 15.91 19.53
CA ALA A 254 9.85 17.17 18.89
C ALA A 254 9.20 18.38 19.58
N SER A 255 7.94 18.28 19.98
CA SER A 255 7.22 19.34 20.68
C SER A 255 7.80 19.59 22.08
N CYS A 256 8.13 18.53 22.83
CA CYS A 256 8.82 18.65 24.12
C CYS A 256 10.19 19.32 23.99
N LEU A 257 10.98 18.93 22.98
CA LEU A 257 12.28 19.55 22.70
C LEU A 257 12.12 21.03 22.36
N LEU A 258 11.13 21.38 21.56
CA LEU A 258 10.87 22.77 21.18
C LEU A 258 10.42 23.61 22.38
N ILE A 259 9.55 23.07 23.25
CA ILE A 259 9.17 23.72 24.51
C ILE A 259 10.41 23.98 25.37
N LEU A 260 11.30 22.99 25.51
CA LEU A 260 12.56 23.15 26.25
C LEU A 260 13.42 24.28 25.64
N LEU A 261 13.60 24.32 24.32
CA LEU A 261 14.35 25.37 23.63
C LEU A 261 13.71 26.76 23.85
N THR A 262 12.39 26.86 23.82
CA THR A 262 11.69 28.13 24.09
C THR A 262 11.83 28.58 25.54
N ILE A 263 11.84 27.65 26.51
CA ILE A 263 12.11 27.97 27.92
C ILE A 263 13.55 28.48 28.09
N ILE A 264 14.53 27.83 27.45
CA ILE A 264 15.93 28.29 27.46
C ILE A 264 16.04 29.70 26.85
N ALA A 265 15.41 29.94 25.70
CA ALA A 265 15.39 31.26 25.07
C ALA A 265 14.75 32.34 25.98
N LEU A 266 13.66 31.99 26.66
CA LEU A 266 12.99 32.87 27.62
C LEU A 266 13.92 33.22 28.80
N LEU A 267 14.61 32.23 29.37
CA LEU A 267 15.57 32.43 30.46
C LEU A 267 16.71 33.36 30.03
N VAL A 268 17.25 33.18 28.82
CA VAL A 268 18.30 34.05 28.26
C VAL A 268 17.80 35.49 28.11
N ILE A 269 16.60 35.69 27.56
CA ILE A 269 16.00 37.02 27.37
C ILE A 269 15.78 37.75 28.70
N VAL A 270 15.25 37.04 29.71
CA VAL A 270 15.06 37.59 31.05
C VAL A 270 16.40 37.92 31.70
N THR A 271 17.41 37.07 31.54
CA THR A 271 18.76 37.29 32.08
C THR A 271 19.41 38.53 31.47
N ILE A 272 19.35 38.70 30.14
CA ILE A 272 19.85 39.90 29.46
C ILE A 272 19.15 41.15 29.97
N ARG A 273 17.83 41.10 30.19
CA ARG A 273 17.06 42.24 30.70
C ARG A 273 17.46 42.63 32.12
N VAL A 274 17.72 41.66 32.99
CA VAL A 274 18.02 41.91 34.41
C VAL A 274 19.47 42.33 34.61
N ILE A 275 20.40 41.72 33.88
CA ILE A 275 21.84 41.94 34.07
C ILE A 275 22.35 43.11 33.23
N THR A 276 21.75 43.39 32.07
CA THR A 276 22.29 44.35 31.11
C THR A 276 21.35 45.51 30.84
N THR A 277 21.91 46.70 30.63
CA THR A 277 21.19 47.92 30.21
C THR A 277 20.91 47.98 28.71
N LEU A 278 21.36 46.98 27.93
CA LEU A 278 21.16 46.89 26.48
C LEU A 278 19.70 46.67 26.06
N ALA A 279 18.82 46.32 27.00
CA ALA A 279 17.43 46.01 26.69
C ALA A 279 16.58 47.27 26.46
N ILE A 280 16.15 47.47 25.21
CA ILE A 280 15.21 48.51 24.80
C ILE A 280 13.88 48.33 25.55
N PRO A 281 13.23 49.41 26.04
CA PRO A 281 11.94 49.32 26.72
C PRO A 281 10.88 48.58 25.90
N GLY A 282 10.13 47.67 26.54
CA GLY A 282 9.04 46.92 25.93
C GLY A 282 9.43 45.66 25.16
N TRP A 283 10.63 45.56 24.59
CA TRP A 283 11.06 44.41 23.78
C TRP A 283 10.99 43.08 24.54
N THR A 284 11.50 43.06 25.77
CA THR A 284 11.46 41.86 26.63
C THR A 284 10.03 41.40 26.88
N SER A 285 9.11 42.31 27.18
CA SER A 285 7.71 41.99 27.45
C SER A 285 7.01 41.39 26.22
N TYR A 286 7.25 41.93 25.03
CA TYR A 286 6.71 41.39 23.79
C TYR A 286 7.24 39.98 23.48
N LEU A 287 8.55 39.76 23.62
CA LEU A 287 9.13 38.44 23.37
C LEU A 287 8.69 37.40 24.41
N VAL A 288 8.65 37.78 25.68
CA VAL A 288 8.13 36.90 26.75
C VAL A 288 6.70 36.49 26.44
N ALA A 289 5.83 37.44 26.10
CA ALA A 289 4.44 37.16 25.73
C ALA A 289 4.35 36.24 24.49
N LEU A 290 5.14 36.50 23.45
CA LEU A 290 5.19 35.68 22.25
C LEU A 290 5.64 34.24 22.56
N PHE A 291 6.72 34.06 23.32
CA PHE A 291 7.20 32.72 23.69
C PHE A 291 6.21 31.96 24.57
N LEU A 292 5.51 32.64 25.49
CA LEU A 292 4.45 32.03 26.29
C LEU A 292 3.29 31.53 25.41
N ILE A 293 2.85 32.33 24.44
CA ILE A 293 1.83 31.92 23.47
C ILE A 293 2.29 30.69 22.70
N ILE A 294 3.54 30.69 22.22
CA ILE A 294 4.13 29.56 21.49
C ILE A 294 4.16 28.29 22.35
N ILE A 295 4.58 28.38 23.61
CA ILE A 295 4.59 27.24 24.54
C ILE A 295 3.19 26.67 24.73
N ILE A 296 2.20 27.53 25.00
CA ILE A 296 0.80 27.11 25.18
C ILE A 296 0.27 26.43 23.91
N GLN A 297 0.55 26.98 22.73
CA GLN A 297 0.15 26.39 21.45
C GLN A 297 0.77 25.00 21.23
N PHE A 298 2.06 24.82 21.53
CA PHE A 298 2.72 23.51 21.40
C PHE A 298 2.21 22.48 22.39
N ILE A 299 1.91 22.89 23.63
CA ILE A 299 1.29 22.01 24.62
C ILE A 299 -0.10 21.57 24.14
N MET A 300 -0.93 22.52 23.70
CA MET A 300 -2.27 22.23 23.18
C MET A 300 -2.24 21.31 21.96
N LEU A 301 -1.36 21.58 21.00
CA LEU A 301 -1.19 20.73 19.81
C LEU A 301 -0.73 19.33 20.17
N SER A 302 0.21 19.19 21.10
CA SER A 302 0.73 17.90 21.56
C SER A 302 -0.35 17.06 22.22
N ILE A 303 -1.11 17.66 23.15
CA ILE A 303 -2.19 16.99 23.86
C ILE A 303 -3.29 16.56 22.86
N PHE A 304 -3.73 17.48 21.99
CA PHE A 304 -4.72 17.19 20.95
C PHE A 304 -4.30 16.02 20.05
N PHE A 305 -3.03 16.00 19.64
CA PHE A 305 -2.52 14.95 18.77
C PHE A 305 -2.44 13.59 19.47
N ILE A 306 -1.99 13.53 20.73
CA ILE A 306 -2.02 12.31 21.55
C ILE A 306 -3.45 11.76 21.65
N PHE A 307 -4.42 12.62 22.01
CA PHE A 307 -5.81 12.19 22.14
C PHE A 307 -6.39 11.70 20.81
N THR A 308 -6.02 12.32 19.69
CA THR A 308 -6.43 11.85 18.36
C THR A 308 -5.91 10.44 18.08
N ILE A 309 -4.65 10.15 18.42
CA ILE A 309 -4.05 8.82 18.23
C ILE A 309 -4.69 7.78 19.15
N LEU A 310 -4.88 8.12 20.43
CA LEU A 310 -5.54 7.23 21.39
C LEU A 310 -7.00 6.96 21.01
N SER A 311 -7.73 7.98 20.56
CA SER A 311 -9.09 7.85 20.04
C SER A 311 -9.13 6.91 18.82
N GLY A 312 -8.16 7.05 17.90
CA GLY A 312 -8.02 6.16 16.75
C GLY A 312 -7.83 4.69 17.14
N ARG A 313 -7.14 4.39 18.24
CA ARG A 313 -6.95 3.01 18.74
C ARG A 313 -8.24 2.39 19.31
N ASN A 314 -9.15 3.22 19.82
CA ASN A 314 -10.42 2.79 20.38
C ASN A 314 -11.50 2.64 19.29
N SER A 315 -11.34 3.30 18.15
CA SER A 315 -12.22 3.12 17.00
C SER A 315 -11.98 1.76 16.33
N SER A 316 -13.05 1.04 15.97
CA SER A 316 -12.93 -0.17 15.17
C SER A 316 -12.47 0.20 13.76
N SER A 317 -11.19 0.02 13.48
CA SER A 317 -10.66 0.20 12.12
C SER A 317 -11.26 -0.82 11.16
N PHE A 318 -11.22 -0.49 9.86
CA PHE A 318 -11.60 -1.42 8.80
C PHE A 318 -10.67 -2.65 8.86
N ILE A 319 -11.26 -3.84 8.94
CA ILE A 319 -10.55 -5.11 8.90
C ILE A 319 -10.95 -5.79 7.58
N PRO A 320 -10.02 -6.01 6.63
CA PRO A 320 -10.35 -6.55 5.32
C PRO A 320 -11.17 -7.84 5.37
N LYS A 321 -10.76 -8.81 6.18
CA LYS A 321 -11.47 -10.08 6.37
C LYS A 321 -12.90 -9.92 6.91
N ARG A 322 -13.15 -8.91 7.74
CA ARG A 322 -14.47 -8.65 8.33
C ARG A 322 -15.35 -7.82 7.41
N ASP A 323 -14.80 -6.79 6.76
CA ASP A 323 -15.58 -5.67 6.24
C ASP A 323 -15.64 -5.57 4.70
N TYR A 324 -14.86 -6.39 3.96
CA TYR A 324 -14.78 -6.24 2.50
C TYR A 324 -16.14 -6.42 1.79
N HIS A 325 -16.99 -7.31 2.29
CA HIS A 325 -18.28 -7.65 1.68
C HIS A 325 -19.23 -6.44 1.57
N TYR A 326 -19.09 -5.43 2.43
CA TYR A 326 -19.87 -4.19 2.34
C TYR A 326 -19.60 -3.39 1.06
N PHE A 327 -18.44 -3.60 0.45
CA PHE A 327 -17.99 -2.88 -0.74
C PHE A 327 -18.17 -3.67 -2.03
N VAL A 328 -18.42 -4.97 -1.95
CA VAL A 328 -18.62 -5.84 -3.12
C VAL A 328 -20.06 -5.70 -3.64
N LEU A 329 -20.20 -5.40 -4.93
CA LEU A 329 -21.48 -5.38 -5.64
C LEU A 329 -21.79 -6.77 -6.19
N GLY A 330 -20.83 -7.40 -6.86
CA GLY A 330 -21.00 -8.68 -7.50
C GLY A 330 -19.69 -9.23 -8.08
N VAL A 331 -19.76 -10.45 -8.59
CA VAL A 331 -18.63 -11.10 -9.26
C VAL A 331 -19.10 -11.68 -10.58
N GLN A 332 -18.46 -11.26 -11.67
CA GLN A 332 -18.74 -11.78 -13.01
C GLN A 332 -17.54 -12.55 -13.54
N GLN A 333 -17.77 -13.76 -14.06
CA GLN A 333 -16.75 -14.45 -14.85
C GLN A 333 -16.84 -13.96 -16.30
N VAL A 334 -15.72 -13.48 -16.84
CA VAL A 334 -15.64 -12.99 -18.24
C VAL A 334 -14.84 -13.90 -19.15
N PHE A 335 -14.05 -14.82 -18.60
CA PHE A 335 -13.35 -15.86 -19.35
C PHE A 335 -13.23 -17.15 -18.51
N PRO A 336 -13.45 -18.34 -19.09
CA PRO A 336 -14.05 -18.56 -20.42
C PRO A 336 -15.49 -18.04 -20.45
N GLN A 337 -15.97 -17.67 -21.64
CA GLN A 337 -17.37 -17.30 -21.83
C GLN A 337 -18.24 -18.53 -21.58
N LEU A 338 -19.22 -18.38 -20.70
CA LEU A 338 -20.21 -19.40 -20.40
C LEU A 338 -21.21 -19.54 -21.55
#